data_AF-A0A1A8MBP0-F1
#
_entry.id   AF-A0A1A8MBP0-F1
#
_cell.length_a   1.000
_cell.length_b   1.000
_cell.length_c   1.000
_cell.angle_alpha   90.00
_cell.angle_beta   90.00
_cell.angle_gamma   90.00
#
_symmetry.space_group_name_H-M   'P 1'
#
loop_
_entity.id
_entity.type
_entity.pdbx_description
1 polymer ?
#
loop_
_entity_poly.entity_id
_entity_poly.type
_entity_poly.pdbx_seq_one_letter_code
_entity_poly.pdbx_strand_id
1 'polypeptide(L)'
;PPPPPPPPPPPPPPPPPPLGLASSISGPLPPPPPPMAPPLPGCGTPTVIMNSGLAAVKIKKPIKTKFRMPVFNWVALKPNQINGTVFNEIDDERILEDLNVDEFEEMFKTKAQGPSIELTMSKQKVIQKGPNKVTLLDSNRAKNLAITLRKVGKTSEEICKAIQMFDLRTLPVDFVECLMRFQPTENEIKVLRQFEKERKPLESLTDEDRFMMQFSKIERLMQKMTIMAFVGNFSESVQMLMPQLHAVIAASISIKASQKLKKILEIILALGNYMNSSKRGAVYGFKLQSLDLLLDTKSTDRKLTLLHYIANVVKEKYPQVSIFHNELHYVEKAAAVSLENVLLDVKELQRGMELTKREYSMHGHNTMLKDFIAHNENKLKKLQDDAKIAQDAFDEAVKFFGENSKTTPPSVFFPVFVRFVKAYRQAEEDNEQRKRQEQLMMEKLLEQEAMEEDQKSPSHKNKRQQQELIQELRRKQVKDSRHVYEGKDGAIEDIITVLKTVPFTARTAKRGSRFFCEPALNEEYHY
;
A
#
# COMPACT_ATOMS: atom_id res chain seq x y z
N PRO A 1 33.30 -64.91 1.11
CA PRO A 1 33.84 -63.60 0.66
C PRO A 1 32.82 -62.86 -0.22
N PRO A 2 32.52 -61.58 0.04
CA PRO A 2 31.64 -60.78 -0.82
C PRO A 2 32.33 -60.41 -2.14
N PRO A 3 31.58 -60.11 -3.22
CA PRO A 3 32.14 -59.64 -4.48
C PRO A 3 32.71 -58.21 -4.34
N PRO A 4 33.71 -57.82 -5.16
CA PRO A 4 34.28 -56.49 -5.12
C PRO A 4 33.29 -55.42 -5.62
N PRO A 5 33.37 -54.17 -5.11
CA PRO A 5 32.52 -53.08 -5.57
C PRO A 5 32.85 -52.67 -7.02
N PRO A 6 31.87 -52.15 -7.78
CA PRO A 6 32.11 -51.67 -9.14
C PRO A 6 33.01 -50.43 -9.16
N PRO A 7 33.80 -50.21 -10.24
CA PRO A 7 34.67 -49.06 -10.36
C PRO A 7 33.89 -47.74 -10.47
N PRO A 8 34.44 -46.61 -9.99
CA PRO A 8 33.80 -45.30 -10.10
C PRO A 8 33.73 -44.83 -11.56
N PRO A 9 32.71 -44.01 -11.91
CA PRO A 9 32.59 -43.43 -13.25
C PRO A 9 33.73 -42.45 -13.56
N PRO A 10 34.13 -42.30 -14.84
CA PRO A 10 35.20 -41.38 -15.22
C PRO A 10 34.80 -39.91 -14.99
N PRO A 11 35.77 -39.02 -14.68
CA PRO A 11 35.50 -37.60 -14.50
C PRO A 11 35.07 -36.92 -15.81
N PRO A 12 34.25 -35.85 -15.74
CA PRO A 12 33.84 -35.10 -16.92
C PRO A 12 35.05 -34.39 -17.58
N PRO A 13 35.01 -34.16 -18.90
CA PRO A 13 36.11 -33.51 -19.62
C PRO A 13 36.29 -32.04 -19.18
N PRO A 14 37.53 -31.51 -19.22
CA PRO A 14 37.80 -30.13 -18.84
C PRO A 14 37.17 -29.14 -19.84
N PRO A 15 36.78 -27.93 -19.39
CA PRO A 15 36.25 -26.89 -20.26
C PRO A 15 37.31 -26.39 -21.25
N PRO A 16 36.92 -25.97 -22.47
CA PRO A 16 37.86 -25.48 -23.48
C PRO A 16 38.55 -24.18 -23.05
N PRO A 17 39.84 -23.98 -23.40
CA PRO A 17 40.59 -22.79 -23.01
C PRO A 17 40.10 -21.54 -23.75
N PRO A 18 40.19 -20.34 -23.14
CA PRO A 18 39.89 -19.08 -23.82
C PRO A 18 40.85 -18.85 -24.99
N LEU A 19 40.32 -18.51 -26.16
CA LEU A 19 41.11 -18.10 -27.32
C LEU A 19 41.78 -16.75 -27.04
N GLY A 20 43.08 -16.79 -26.71
CA GLY A 20 43.90 -15.61 -26.51
C GLY A 20 44.16 -14.86 -27.84
N LEU A 21 43.88 -13.57 -27.85
CA LEU A 21 44.26 -12.66 -28.93
C LEU A 21 45.78 -12.44 -28.92
N ALA A 22 46.46 -12.95 -29.93
CA ALA A 22 47.84 -12.59 -30.23
C ALA A 22 47.88 -11.45 -31.27
N SER A 23 48.72 -10.46 -31.01
CA SER A 23 48.79 -9.20 -31.76
C SER A 23 49.34 -9.35 -33.18
N SER A 24 48.81 -8.56 -34.12
CA SER A 24 49.57 -8.07 -35.27
C SER A 24 49.29 -6.57 -35.50
N ILE A 25 50.30 -5.88 -36.02
CA ILE A 25 50.36 -4.41 -36.13
C ILE A 25 50.14 -4.02 -37.59
N SER A 26 49.42 -2.93 -37.85
CA SER A 26 49.60 -1.92 -38.93
C SER A 26 48.30 -1.52 -39.63
N GLY A 27 48.02 -0.21 -39.65
CA GLY A 27 47.02 0.40 -40.56
C GLY A 27 45.98 1.28 -39.84
N PRO A 28 45.87 2.59 -40.17
CA PRO A 28 44.72 3.39 -39.77
C PRO A 28 43.49 2.97 -40.59
N LEU A 29 42.37 2.72 -39.91
CA LEU A 29 41.08 2.44 -40.57
C LEU A 29 40.64 3.65 -41.42
N PRO A 30 40.08 3.44 -42.62
CA PRO A 30 39.56 4.53 -43.43
C PRO A 30 38.34 5.17 -42.73
N PRO A 31 38.11 6.49 -42.92
CA PRO A 31 36.91 7.13 -42.39
C PRO A 31 35.65 6.51 -43.03
N PRO A 32 34.53 6.44 -42.29
CA PRO A 32 33.28 5.92 -42.83
C PRO A 32 32.81 6.78 -44.01
N PRO A 33 32.21 6.18 -45.06
CA PRO A 33 31.71 6.93 -46.20
C PRO A 33 30.61 7.92 -45.77
N PRO A 34 30.51 9.10 -46.41
CA PRO A 34 29.46 10.06 -46.10
C PRO A 34 28.07 9.44 -46.37
N PRO A 35 27.05 9.78 -45.56
CA PRO A 35 25.70 9.25 -45.76
C PRO A 35 25.16 9.68 -47.13
N MET A 36 24.73 8.69 -47.92
CA MET A 36 24.09 8.94 -49.22
C MET A 36 22.85 9.82 -49.05
N ALA A 37 22.66 10.77 -49.96
CA ALA A 37 21.48 11.62 -49.97
C ALA A 37 20.20 10.77 -50.19
N PRO A 38 19.06 11.14 -49.56
CA PRO A 38 17.79 10.44 -49.80
C PRO A 38 17.36 10.57 -51.27
N PRO A 39 16.80 9.52 -51.89
CA PRO A 39 16.27 9.62 -53.24
C PRO A 39 15.03 10.54 -53.28
N LEU A 40 14.88 11.29 -54.37
CA LEU A 40 13.69 12.11 -54.60
C LEU A 40 12.41 11.25 -54.75
N PRO A 41 11.23 11.78 -54.38
CA PRO A 41 10.01 10.99 -54.34
C PRO A 41 9.45 10.73 -55.75
N GLY A 42 9.39 9.45 -56.13
CA GLY A 42 8.75 9.00 -57.37
C GLY A 42 8.24 7.56 -57.29
N CYS A 43 6.94 7.38 -57.54
CA CYS A 43 6.27 6.12 -57.91
C CYS A 43 6.33 4.90 -56.94
N GLY A 44 5.45 4.90 -55.94
CA GLY A 44 4.28 4.00 -56.05
C GLY A 44 4.38 2.49 -55.74
N THR A 45 5.29 1.98 -54.91
CA THR A 45 5.17 0.62 -54.34
C THR A 45 5.54 0.53 -52.85
N PRO A 46 4.91 -0.37 -52.05
CA PRO A 46 5.28 -0.58 -50.65
C PRO A 46 6.46 -1.54 -50.50
N THR A 47 7.56 -1.08 -49.93
CA THR A 47 8.77 -1.88 -49.70
C THR A 47 8.63 -2.80 -48.47
N VAL A 48 8.70 -4.11 -48.68
CA VAL A 48 8.83 -5.10 -47.59
C VAL A 48 10.31 -5.41 -47.38
N ILE A 49 10.82 -5.19 -46.17
CA ILE A 49 12.18 -5.63 -45.80
C ILE A 49 12.11 -7.09 -45.39
N MET A 50 12.40 -8.00 -46.33
CA MET A 50 12.61 -9.41 -46.01
C MET A 50 13.99 -9.61 -45.39
N ASN A 51 14.02 -10.12 -44.16
CA ASN A 51 15.22 -10.71 -43.57
C ASN A 51 14.84 -12.13 -43.11
N SER A 52 15.63 -13.13 -43.51
CA SER A 52 15.23 -14.54 -43.50
C SER A 52 14.82 -15.09 -42.13
N GLY A 53 13.70 -15.81 -42.08
CA GLY A 53 13.41 -16.81 -41.03
C GLY A 53 12.52 -16.39 -39.87
N LEU A 54 12.13 -15.12 -39.74
CA LEU A 54 11.21 -14.66 -38.68
C LEU A 54 10.07 -13.81 -39.26
N ALA A 55 8.88 -13.91 -38.65
CA ALA A 55 7.71 -13.17 -39.09
C ALA A 55 8.00 -11.66 -39.16
N ALA A 56 7.78 -11.07 -40.34
CA ALA A 56 8.13 -9.68 -40.62
C ALA A 56 7.15 -8.71 -39.95
N VAL A 57 7.62 -7.94 -38.98
CA VAL A 57 6.86 -6.83 -38.37
C VAL A 57 6.62 -5.77 -39.46
N LYS A 58 5.35 -5.54 -39.81
CA LYS A 58 4.97 -4.51 -40.79
C LYS A 58 5.36 -3.12 -40.28
N ILE A 59 6.10 -2.36 -41.09
CA ILE A 59 6.40 -0.95 -40.79
C ILE A 59 5.12 -0.14 -41.00
N LYS A 60 4.48 0.28 -39.90
CA LYS A 60 3.28 1.12 -39.94
C LYS A 60 3.63 2.54 -40.38
N LYS A 61 2.74 3.16 -41.16
CA LYS A 61 2.88 4.58 -41.57
C LYS A 61 2.42 5.49 -40.43
N PRO A 62 3.07 6.66 -40.21
CA PRO A 62 2.56 7.65 -39.27
C PRO A 62 1.16 8.13 -39.67
N ILE A 63 0.23 8.10 -38.73
CA ILE A 63 -1.13 8.62 -38.90
C ILE A 63 -1.05 10.15 -38.99
N LYS A 64 -1.75 10.75 -39.95
CA LYS A 64 -1.87 12.21 -40.08
C LYS A 64 -3.06 12.69 -39.27
N THR A 65 -2.83 13.51 -38.26
CA THR A 65 -3.89 14.19 -37.52
C THR A 65 -4.20 15.55 -38.14
N LYS A 66 -5.44 16.01 -37.98
CA LYS A 66 -5.94 17.33 -38.41
C LYS A 66 -5.46 18.45 -37.48
N PHE A 67 -5.37 18.18 -36.19
CA PHE A 67 -4.84 19.07 -35.18
C PHE A 67 -3.53 18.55 -34.57
N ARG A 68 -2.75 19.46 -33.98
CA ARG A 68 -1.58 19.10 -33.17
C ARG A 68 -2.02 18.50 -31.84
N MET A 69 -1.83 17.19 -31.71
CA MET A 69 -2.15 16.43 -30.49
C MET A 69 -1.05 16.53 -29.41
N PRO A 70 -1.39 16.31 -28.12
CA PRO A 70 -0.41 16.18 -27.04
C PRO A 70 0.47 14.95 -27.26
N VAL A 71 1.74 15.03 -26.89
CA VAL A 71 2.64 13.87 -26.96
C VAL A 71 2.33 12.92 -25.81
N PHE A 72 1.88 11.70 -26.13
CA PHE A 72 1.76 10.63 -25.15
C PHE A 72 3.14 9.99 -24.93
N ASN A 73 3.74 10.26 -23.76
CA ASN A 73 5.11 9.84 -23.43
C ASN A 73 5.20 8.37 -23.01
N TRP A 74 4.67 7.45 -23.85
CA TRP A 74 4.84 6.02 -23.65
C TRP A 74 6.28 5.55 -23.93
N VAL A 75 6.69 4.44 -23.30
CA VAL A 75 7.96 3.77 -23.61
C VAL A 75 7.68 2.69 -24.64
N ALA A 76 7.90 3.00 -25.92
CA ALA A 76 7.64 2.08 -27.01
C ALA A 76 8.60 0.88 -27.01
N LEU A 77 8.06 -0.32 -27.25
CA LEU A 77 8.88 -1.50 -27.55
C LEU A 77 9.57 -1.32 -28.90
N LYS A 78 10.85 -1.71 -28.99
CA LYS A 78 11.56 -1.75 -30.28
C LYS A 78 10.97 -2.86 -31.16
N PRO A 79 10.97 -2.74 -32.50
CA PRO A 79 10.37 -3.75 -33.38
C PRO A 79 10.88 -5.18 -33.15
N ASN A 80 12.15 -5.36 -32.78
CA ASN A 80 12.74 -6.65 -32.46
C ASN A 80 12.30 -7.25 -31.09
N GLN A 81 11.51 -6.52 -30.31
CA GLN A 81 10.93 -6.95 -29.02
C GLN A 81 9.45 -7.30 -29.13
N ILE A 82 8.82 -7.13 -30.31
CA ILE A 82 7.37 -7.32 -30.50
C ILE A 82 7.02 -8.81 -30.68
N ASN A 83 7.83 -9.57 -31.41
CA ASN A 83 7.57 -10.98 -31.71
C ASN A 83 7.44 -11.81 -30.41
N GLY A 84 6.33 -12.53 -30.27
CA GLY A 84 6.01 -13.33 -29.07
C GLY A 84 5.37 -12.55 -27.92
N THR A 85 5.05 -11.26 -28.12
CA THR A 85 4.23 -10.47 -27.17
C THR A 85 2.80 -10.33 -27.68
N VAL A 86 1.86 -9.95 -26.79
CA VAL A 86 0.46 -9.63 -27.16
C VAL A 86 0.37 -8.58 -28.29
N PHE A 87 1.35 -7.69 -28.41
CA PHE A 87 1.42 -6.67 -29.46
C PHE A 87 1.64 -7.24 -30.87
N ASN A 88 1.94 -8.53 -30.99
CA ASN A 88 2.03 -9.26 -32.26
C ASN A 88 0.68 -9.84 -32.73
N GLU A 89 -0.33 -9.87 -31.85
CA GLU A 89 -1.65 -10.47 -32.11
C GLU A 89 -2.78 -9.43 -32.25
N ILE A 90 -2.53 -8.18 -31.86
CA ILE A 90 -3.51 -7.08 -31.91
C ILE A 90 -3.31 -6.19 -33.15
N ASP A 91 -4.43 -5.69 -33.67
CA ASP A 91 -4.51 -4.86 -34.87
C ASP A 91 -5.23 -3.55 -34.52
N ASP A 92 -4.51 -2.43 -34.57
CA ASP A 92 -5.01 -1.09 -34.26
C ASP A 92 -5.70 -0.43 -35.46
N GLU A 93 -5.39 -0.85 -36.70
CA GLU A 93 -5.95 -0.25 -37.93
C GLU A 93 -7.47 -0.40 -37.96
N ARG A 94 -8.01 -1.54 -37.52
CA ARG A 94 -9.47 -1.76 -37.39
C ARG A 94 -10.12 -0.87 -36.33
N ILE A 95 -9.47 -0.73 -35.18
CA ILE A 95 -9.98 0.12 -34.09
C ILE A 95 -9.96 1.60 -34.50
N LEU A 96 -9.01 2.00 -35.34
CA LEU A 96 -8.96 3.34 -35.93
C LEU A 96 -10.09 3.62 -36.93
N GLU A 97 -10.65 2.60 -37.58
CA GLU A 97 -11.86 2.72 -38.43
C GLU A 97 -13.14 2.85 -37.59
N ASP A 98 -13.23 2.15 -36.45
CA ASP A 98 -14.38 2.19 -35.53
C ASP A 98 -14.44 3.46 -34.65
N LEU A 99 -13.32 4.15 -34.44
CA LEU A 99 -13.22 5.31 -33.55
C LEU A 99 -13.60 6.63 -34.23
N ASN A 100 -14.37 7.46 -33.53
CA ASN A 100 -14.63 8.85 -33.92
C ASN A 100 -13.40 9.74 -33.69
N VAL A 101 -12.43 9.66 -34.62
CA VAL A 101 -11.16 10.39 -34.52
C VAL A 101 -11.33 11.92 -34.59
N ASP A 102 -12.34 12.44 -35.30
CA ASP A 102 -12.60 13.88 -35.37
C ASP A 102 -13.01 14.45 -34.01
N GLU A 103 -13.88 13.76 -33.26
CA GLU A 103 -14.27 14.15 -31.90
C GLU A 103 -13.09 14.04 -30.93
N PHE A 104 -12.32 12.95 -31.00
CA PHE A 104 -11.13 12.76 -30.18
C PHE A 104 -10.08 13.87 -30.43
N GLU A 105 -9.83 14.23 -31.68
CA GLU A 105 -8.91 15.31 -32.02
C GLU A 105 -9.42 16.68 -31.54
N GLU A 106 -10.72 16.97 -31.68
CA GLU A 106 -11.32 18.22 -31.23
C GLU A 106 -11.26 18.37 -29.70
N MET A 107 -11.46 17.28 -28.95
CA MET A 107 -11.37 17.25 -27.49
C MET A 107 -9.94 17.39 -26.95
N PHE A 108 -8.97 16.72 -27.58
CA PHE A 108 -7.62 16.59 -27.01
C PHE A 108 -6.56 17.48 -27.66
N LYS A 109 -6.87 18.25 -28.71
CA LYS A 109 -5.91 19.16 -29.38
C LYS A 109 -5.19 20.12 -28.43
N THR A 110 -3.92 20.37 -28.73
CA THR A 110 -3.11 21.33 -27.95
C THR A 110 -3.54 22.78 -28.22
N LYS A 111 -3.43 23.66 -27.21
CA LYS A 111 -3.68 25.10 -27.36
C LYS A 111 -2.71 25.79 -28.34
N ALA A 112 -1.55 25.19 -28.58
CA ALA A 112 -0.52 25.65 -29.52
C ALA A 112 -0.64 24.90 -30.86
N GLN A 113 -1.78 25.08 -31.54
CA GLN A 113 -1.86 24.79 -32.97
C GLN A 113 -0.81 25.66 -33.67
N GLY A 114 0.08 25.02 -34.44
CA GLY A 114 1.02 25.77 -35.28
C GLY A 114 0.26 26.57 -36.34
N PRO A 115 0.87 27.60 -36.95
CA PRO A 115 0.31 28.15 -38.17
C PRO A 115 0.10 27.01 -39.18
N SER A 116 -1.02 27.06 -39.90
CA SER A 116 -1.27 26.14 -41.01
C SER A 116 -0.10 26.20 -42.00
N ILE A 117 0.11 25.16 -42.79
CA ILE A 117 1.20 25.09 -43.76
C ILE A 117 0.91 26.04 -44.93
N GLU A 118 1.20 27.32 -44.71
CA GLU A 118 1.42 28.31 -45.75
C GLU A 118 2.86 28.82 -45.66
N LEU A 119 3.47 28.90 -46.83
CA LEU A 119 4.84 29.32 -47.03
C LEU A 119 4.96 30.84 -46.81
N THR A 120 6.13 31.28 -46.37
CA THR A 120 6.53 32.69 -46.13
C THR A 120 5.99 33.34 -44.85
N MET A 121 6.90 33.57 -43.89
CA MET A 121 7.40 34.92 -43.60
C MET A 121 8.55 34.87 -42.58
N SER A 122 9.70 35.42 -42.97
CA SER A 122 10.94 35.42 -42.17
C SER A 122 10.82 36.35 -40.96
N LYS A 123 10.53 35.81 -39.77
CA LYS A 123 10.69 36.55 -38.51
C LYS A 123 12.11 36.43 -37.98
N GLN A 124 12.96 37.39 -38.35
CA GLN A 124 14.26 37.61 -37.71
C GLN A 124 14.06 37.85 -36.21
N LYS A 125 14.52 36.93 -35.36
CA LYS A 125 14.68 37.20 -33.93
C LYS A 125 15.92 38.08 -33.76
N VAL A 126 15.72 39.34 -33.39
CA VAL A 126 16.78 40.21 -32.87
C VAL A 126 17.25 39.62 -31.54
N ILE A 127 18.39 38.95 -31.56
CA ILE A 127 19.11 38.56 -30.35
C ILE A 127 19.76 39.83 -29.80
N GLN A 128 19.19 40.39 -28.73
CA GLN A 128 19.92 41.36 -27.91
C GLN A 128 21.15 40.64 -27.33
N LYS A 129 22.32 40.94 -27.90
CA LYS A 129 23.60 40.49 -27.35
C LYS A 129 23.83 41.23 -26.03
N GLY A 130 23.56 40.55 -24.92
CA GLY A 130 24.24 40.87 -23.66
C GLY A 130 25.77 40.74 -23.85
N PRO A 131 26.58 41.25 -22.90
CA PRO A 131 28.02 41.12 -22.99
C PRO A 131 28.44 39.66 -23.18
N ASN A 132 29.39 39.41 -24.08
CA ASN A 132 29.91 38.07 -24.39
C ASN A 132 30.61 37.48 -23.15
N LYS A 133 29.83 36.92 -22.22
CA LYS A 133 30.35 36.16 -21.08
C LYS A 133 30.95 34.84 -21.60
N VAL A 134 32.19 34.56 -21.24
CA VAL A 134 32.91 33.31 -21.52
C VAL A 134 32.30 32.20 -20.66
N THR A 135 31.91 31.10 -21.29
CA THR A 135 31.46 29.88 -20.59
C THR A 135 32.58 28.83 -20.56
N LEU A 136 32.86 28.24 -19.39
CA LEU A 136 33.84 27.15 -19.25
C LEU A 136 33.16 25.80 -19.01
N LEU A 137 32.02 25.80 -18.31
CA LEU A 137 31.14 24.64 -18.16
C LEU A 137 30.44 24.24 -19.46
N ASP A 138 30.07 22.96 -19.57
CA ASP A 138 29.15 22.51 -20.63
C ASP A 138 27.81 23.26 -20.57
N SER A 139 27.22 23.52 -21.73
CA SER A 139 25.98 24.32 -21.85
C SER A 139 24.80 23.74 -21.07
N ASN A 140 24.64 22.41 -21.01
CA ASN A 140 23.55 21.78 -20.25
C ASN A 140 23.87 21.77 -18.76
N ARG A 141 25.12 21.55 -18.38
CA ARG A 141 25.56 21.61 -16.97
C ARG A 141 25.42 23.01 -16.39
N ALA A 142 25.82 24.05 -17.12
CA ALA A 142 25.60 25.45 -16.75
C ALA A 142 24.10 25.78 -16.60
N LYS A 143 23.24 25.42 -17.57
CA LYS A 143 21.79 25.63 -17.47
C LYS A 143 21.18 24.95 -16.24
N ASN A 144 21.52 23.70 -15.98
CA ASN A 144 21.00 22.95 -14.84
C ASN A 144 21.48 23.54 -13.50
N LEU A 145 22.73 24.05 -13.45
CA LEU A 145 23.26 24.77 -12.30
C LEU A 145 22.53 26.11 -12.11
N ALA A 146 22.31 26.89 -13.17
CA ALA A 146 21.58 28.15 -13.13
C ALA A 146 20.16 28.00 -12.58
N ILE A 147 19.43 26.97 -13.02
CA ILE A 147 18.10 26.61 -12.50
C ILE A 147 18.18 26.27 -11.01
N THR A 148 19.20 25.50 -10.61
CA THR A 148 19.43 25.11 -9.21
C THR A 148 19.70 26.34 -8.34
N LEU A 149 20.69 27.16 -8.68
CA LEU A 149 21.03 28.40 -7.95
C LEU A 149 19.83 29.36 -7.84
N ARG A 150 19.07 29.53 -8.93
CA ARG A 150 17.85 30.35 -8.94
C ARG A 150 16.76 29.84 -7.97
N LYS A 151 16.64 28.52 -7.76
CA LYS A 151 15.67 27.95 -6.81
C LYS A 151 15.94 28.39 -5.37
N VAL A 152 17.21 28.63 -5.02
CA VAL A 152 17.59 29.06 -3.65
C VAL A 152 17.71 30.57 -3.48
N GLY A 153 18.00 31.32 -4.55
CA GLY A 153 17.97 32.79 -4.51
C GLY A 153 19.02 33.42 -3.58
N LYS A 154 20.12 32.71 -3.33
CA LYS A 154 21.29 33.14 -2.53
C LYS A 154 22.46 33.47 -3.44
N THR A 155 23.37 34.35 -3.01
CA THR A 155 24.61 34.61 -3.76
C THR A 155 25.58 33.43 -3.67
N SER A 156 26.53 33.37 -4.60
CA SER A 156 27.59 32.36 -4.58
C SER A 156 28.38 32.38 -3.27
N GLU A 157 28.68 33.58 -2.76
CA GLU A 157 29.40 33.80 -1.52
C GLU A 157 28.59 33.34 -0.30
N GLU A 158 27.27 33.60 -0.25
CA GLU A 158 26.39 33.09 0.80
C GLU A 158 26.37 31.56 0.83
N ILE A 159 26.23 30.92 -0.35
CA ILE A 159 26.21 29.45 -0.47
C ILE A 159 27.56 28.86 -0.05
N CYS A 160 28.67 29.37 -0.58
CA CYS A 160 30.00 28.87 -0.24
C CYS A 160 30.33 29.05 1.25
N LYS A 161 29.97 30.20 1.84
CA LYS A 161 30.14 30.47 3.28
C LYS A 161 29.26 29.55 4.13
N ALA A 162 28.01 29.31 3.73
CA ALA A 162 27.12 28.39 4.42
C ALA A 162 27.69 26.96 4.45
N ILE A 163 28.29 26.49 3.35
CA ILE A 163 28.95 25.16 3.30
C ILE A 163 30.20 25.11 4.19
N GLN A 164 31.03 26.15 4.20
CA GLN A 164 32.21 26.22 5.07
C GLN A 164 31.84 26.20 6.56
N MET A 165 30.74 26.87 6.93
CA MET A 165 30.26 26.98 8.30
C MET A 165 29.28 25.87 8.72
N PHE A 166 28.85 25.02 7.80
CA PHE A 166 27.78 24.01 7.96
C PHE A 166 26.40 24.62 8.31
N ASP A 167 26.09 25.81 7.79
CA ASP A 167 24.84 26.53 8.11
C ASP A 167 23.63 26.02 7.30
N LEU A 168 22.89 25.08 7.90
CA LEU A 168 21.65 24.54 7.37
C LEU A 168 20.44 25.51 7.44
N ARG A 169 20.55 26.67 8.12
CA ARG A 169 19.50 27.70 8.11
C ARG A 169 19.56 28.53 6.83
N THR A 170 20.78 28.88 6.39
CA THR A 170 21.00 29.55 5.11
C THR A 170 20.89 28.58 3.93
N LEU A 171 21.25 27.31 4.13
CA LEU A 171 21.32 26.30 3.07
C LEU A 171 20.54 25.01 3.44
N PRO A 172 19.23 24.91 3.12
CA PRO A 172 18.40 23.76 3.47
C PRO A 172 18.88 22.43 2.88
N VAL A 173 18.56 21.31 3.54
CA VAL A 173 19.07 19.98 3.20
C VAL A 173 18.75 19.53 1.76
N ASP A 174 17.50 19.70 1.32
CA ASP A 174 17.08 19.43 -0.08
C ASP A 174 17.99 20.09 -1.11
N PHE A 175 18.51 21.28 -0.79
CA PHE A 175 19.38 22.03 -1.67
C PHE A 175 20.83 21.59 -1.59
N VAL A 176 21.32 21.20 -0.41
CA VAL A 176 22.62 20.54 -0.28
C VAL A 176 22.65 19.28 -1.15
N GLU A 177 21.61 18.45 -1.09
CA GLU A 177 21.49 17.24 -1.91
C GLU A 177 21.39 17.54 -3.42
N CYS A 178 20.73 18.64 -3.81
CA CYS A 178 20.74 19.11 -5.19
C CYS A 178 22.15 19.55 -5.62
N LEU A 179 22.85 20.36 -4.81
CA LEU A 179 24.21 20.84 -5.08
C LEU A 179 25.26 19.73 -5.10
N MET A 180 25.09 18.65 -4.35
CA MET A 180 25.99 17.49 -4.40
C MET A 180 26.11 16.88 -5.81
N ARG A 181 25.09 17.04 -6.67
CA ARG A 181 25.10 16.62 -8.09
C ARG A 181 25.93 17.55 -8.99
N PHE A 182 26.18 18.78 -8.54
CA PHE A 182 26.99 19.80 -9.22
C PHE A 182 28.42 19.90 -8.70
N GLN A 183 28.89 18.90 -7.93
CA GLN A 183 30.29 18.84 -7.52
C GLN A 183 31.24 19.01 -8.70
N PRO A 184 32.27 19.88 -8.60
CA PRO A 184 33.21 20.11 -9.68
C PRO A 184 33.95 18.81 -9.99
N THR A 185 33.94 18.40 -11.26
CA THR A 185 34.75 17.27 -11.72
C THR A 185 36.23 17.68 -11.81
N GLU A 186 37.16 16.72 -11.76
CA GLU A 186 38.59 17.03 -11.87
C GLU A 186 38.94 17.83 -13.13
N ASN A 187 38.24 17.58 -14.24
CA ASN A 187 38.46 18.28 -15.50
C ASN A 187 37.98 19.74 -15.42
N GLU A 188 36.82 19.99 -14.81
CA GLU A 188 36.34 21.35 -14.55
C GLU A 188 37.29 22.10 -13.61
N ILE A 189 37.77 21.45 -12.54
CA ILE A 189 38.77 22.03 -11.63
C ILE A 189 40.05 22.42 -12.38
N LYS A 190 40.54 21.56 -13.30
CA LYS A 190 41.73 21.84 -14.14
C LYS A 190 41.48 23.06 -15.04
N VAL A 191 40.34 23.14 -15.73
CA VAL A 191 39.98 24.26 -16.62
C VAL A 191 39.85 25.57 -15.84
N LEU A 192 39.14 25.56 -14.70
CA LEU A 192 38.94 26.74 -13.85
C LEU A 192 40.27 27.25 -13.28
N ARG A 193 41.14 26.35 -12.79
CA ARG A 193 42.49 26.70 -12.30
C ARG A 193 43.39 27.25 -13.42
N GLN A 194 43.29 26.74 -14.63
CA GLN A 194 44.05 27.26 -15.77
C GLN A 194 43.58 28.66 -16.15
N PHE A 195 42.28 28.92 -16.18
CA PHE A 195 41.72 30.26 -16.43
C PHE A 195 42.18 31.28 -15.37
N GLU A 196 42.17 30.90 -14.09
CA GLU A 196 42.70 31.73 -13.00
C GLU A 196 44.22 31.97 -13.10
N LYS A 197 45.00 30.93 -13.43
CA LYS A 197 46.46 31.02 -13.64
C LYS A 197 46.82 31.97 -14.79
N GLU A 198 46.00 32.01 -15.84
CA GLU A 198 46.14 32.92 -16.99
C GLU A 198 45.74 34.37 -16.68
N ARG A 199 45.31 34.68 -15.44
CA ARG A 199 44.86 36.00 -14.98
C ARG A 199 43.78 36.62 -15.87
N LYS A 200 42.91 35.79 -16.45
CA LYS A 200 41.77 36.24 -17.25
C LYS A 200 40.72 36.91 -16.34
N PRO A 201 40.05 37.99 -16.80
CA PRO A 201 39.12 38.76 -15.96
C PRO A 201 37.93 37.91 -15.53
N LEU A 202 37.69 37.83 -14.22
CA LEU A 202 36.66 36.97 -13.64
C LEU A 202 35.24 37.47 -13.91
N GLU A 203 35.12 38.76 -14.20
CA GLU A 203 33.91 39.48 -14.63
C GLU A 203 33.46 38.99 -16.02
N SER A 204 34.40 38.52 -16.85
CA SER A 204 34.10 37.98 -18.18
C SER A 204 33.43 36.62 -18.16
N LEU A 205 33.43 35.89 -17.03
CA LEU A 205 32.80 34.57 -16.93
C LEU A 205 31.26 34.63 -16.88
N THR A 206 30.60 33.48 -17.07
CA THR A 206 29.20 33.33 -16.64
C THR A 206 29.06 33.37 -15.11
N ASP A 207 27.84 33.58 -14.62
CA ASP A 207 27.58 33.59 -13.18
C ASP A 207 27.72 32.19 -12.58
N GLU A 208 27.41 31.17 -13.39
CA GLU A 208 27.57 29.74 -13.13
C GLU A 208 29.04 29.32 -13.06
N ASP A 209 29.90 29.81 -13.95
CA ASP A 209 31.35 29.55 -13.90
C ASP A 209 32.00 30.25 -12.69
N ARG A 210 31.58 31.49 -12.37
CA ARG A 210 32.01 32.19 -11.14
C ARG A 210 31.64 31.40 -9.89
N PHE A 211 30.40 30.91 -9.82
CA PHE A 211 29.98 30.01 -8.74
C PHE A 211 30.85 28.77 -8.68
N MET A 212 31.03 28.05 -9.80
CA MET A 212 31.80 26.80 -9.82
C MET A 212 33.26 27.00 -9.40
N MET A 213 33.86 28.13 -9.77
CA MET A 213 35.20 28.49 -9.34
C MET A 213 35.29 28.70 -7.82
N GLN A 214 34.36 29.47 -7.21
CA GLN A 214 34.29 29.62 -5.75
C GLN A 214 34.01 28.29 -5.04
N PHE A 215 33.06 27.52 -5.55
CA PHE A 215 32.65 26.21 -5.05
C PHE A 215 33.83 25.22 -5.04
N SER A 216 34.62 25.18 -6.12
CA SER A 216 35.82 24.33 -6.25
C SER A 216 36.98 24.68 -5.30
N LYS A 217 36.95 25.86 -4.68
CA LYS A 217 37.93 26.31 -3.67
C LYS A 217 37.56 25.90 -2.24
N ILE A 218 36.37 25.33 -2.02
CA ILE A 218 35.97 24.83 -0.70
C ILE A 218 36.75 23.54 -0.40
N GLU A 219 37.59 23.59 0.62
CA GLU A 219 38.34 22.43 1.08
C GLU A 219 37.40 21.30 1.54
N ARG A 220 37.68 20.08 1.08
CA ARG A 220 36.94 18.86 1.45
C ARG A 220 35.42 18.99 1.21
N LEU A 221 35.05 19.71 0.14
CA LEU A 221 33.67 20.01 -0.28
C LEU A 221 32.72 18.81 -0.20
N MET A 222 33.12 17.66 -0.76
CA MET A 222 32.32 16.42 -0.74
C MET A 222 31.98 16.00 0.69
N GLN A 223 32.98 15.97 1.58
CA GLN A 223 32.78 15.60 2.98
C GLN A 223 31.91 16.63 3.71
N LYS A 224 32.13 17.94 3.48
CA LYS A 224 31.31 18.99 4.11
C LYS A 224 29.84 18.87 3.72
N MET A 225 29.52 18.72 2.43
CA MET A 225 28.13 18.53 1.98
C MET A 225 27.53 17.20 2.45
N THR A 226 28.30 16.11 2.46
CA THR A 226 27.83 14.82 3.00
C THR A 226 27.46 14.93 4.47
N ILE A 227 28.25 15.66 5.27
CA ILE A 227 27.95 15.93 6.68
C ILE A 227 26.73 16.83 6.82
N MET A 228 26.61 17.90 6.01
CA MET A 228 25.42 18.77 6.05
C MET A 228 24.13 17.99 5.74
N ALA A 229 24.14 17.12 4.72
CA ALA A 229 23.01 16.27 4.39
C ALA A 229 22.65 15.31 5.53
N PHE A 230 23.66 14.64 6.10
CA PHE A 230 23.48 13.78 7.26
C PHE A 230 22.92 14.52 8.48
N VAL A 231 23.48 15.68 8.84
CA VAL A 231 23.06 16.50 9.99
C VAL A 231 21.62 16.99 9.82
N GLY A 232 21.23 17.39 8.61
CA GLY A 232 19.87 17.81 8.29
C GLY A 232 18.85 16.68 8.42
N ASN A 233 19.15 15.51 7.85
CA ASN A 233 18.22 14.39 7.79
C ASN A 233 18.17 13.55 9.09
N PHE A 234 19.21 13.59 9.94
CA PHE A 234 19.38 12.70 11.10
C PHE A 234 18.13 12.56 11.98
N SER A 235 17.49 13.67 12.34
CA SER A 235 16.34 13.63 13.25
C SER A 235 15.13 12.92 12.63
N GLU A 236 14.92 13.12 11.33
CA GLU A 236 13.81 12.50 10.60
C GLU A 236 14.09 11.02 10.36
N SER A 237 15.34 10.66 10.00
CA SER A 237 15.75 9.25 9.86
C SER A 237 15.56 8.48 11.18
N VAL A 238 15.97 9.03 12.32
CA VAL A 238 15.74 8.41 13.64
C VAL A 238 14.23 8.25 13.91
N GLN A 239 13.42 9.26 13.59
CA GLN A 239 11.97 9.24 13.77
C GLN A 239 11.26 8.20 12.88
N MET A 240 11.78 7.94 11.67
CA MET A 240 11.26 6.89 10.77
C MET A 240 11.70 5.47 11.14
N LEU A 241 12.95 5.30 11.61
CA LEU A 241 13.51 3.97 11.90
C LEU A 241 13.04 3.41 13.24
N MET A 242 12.95 4.25 14.28
CA MET A 242 12.62 3.81 15.64
C MET A 242 11.27 3.05 15.75
N PRO A 243 10.15 3.51 15.15
CA PRO A 243 8.87 2.80 15.22
C PRO A 243 8.90 1.44 14.52
N GLN A 244 9.71 1.29 13.47
CA GLN A 244 9.85 0.02 12.74
C GLN A 244 10.59 -1.02 13.59
N LEU A 245 11.68 -0.62 14.25
CA LEU A 245 12.41 -1.45 15.21
C LEU A 245 11.51 -1.87 16.37
N HIS A 246 10.80 -0.91 16.99
CA HIS A 246 9.91 -1.19 18.12
C HIS A 246 8.74 -2.10 17.73
N ALA A 247 8.20 -1.99 16.52
CA ALA A 247 7.18 -2.91 16.02
C ALA A 247 7.72 -4.34 15.89
N VAL A 248 8.92 -4.54 15.33
CA VAL A 248 9.57 -5.86 15.22
C VAL A 248 9.88 -6.45 16.59
N ILE A 249 10.39 -5.66 17.54
CA ILE A 249 10.65 -6.08 18.92
C ILE A 249 9.34 -6.54 19.59
N ALA A 250 8.31 -5.68 19.59
CA ALA A 250 7.04 -5.96 20.25
C ALA A 250 6.31 -7.17 19.64
N ALA A 251 6.32 -7.31 18.31
CA ALA A 251 5.79 -8.48 17.63
C ALA A 251 6.55 -9.75 18.03
N SER A 252 7.88 -9.76 17.87
CA SER A 252 8.72 -10.93 18.17
C SER A 252 8.58 -11.42 19.61
N ILE A 253 8.62 -10.50 20.57
CA ILE A 253 8.47 -10.83 21.99
C ILE A 253 7.05 -11.32 22.29
N SER A 254 6.02 -10.63 21.79
CA SER A 254 4.63 -10.96 22.13
C SER A 254 4.18 -12.32 21.60
N ILE A 255 4.52 -12.67 20.34
CA ILE A 255 4.21 -14.00 19.80
C ILE A 255 4.99 -15.13 20.52
N LYS A 256 6.24 -14.88 20.93
CA LYS A 256 7.10 -15.84 21.62
C LYS A 256 6.66 -16.04 23.09
N ALA A 257 6.17 -14.97 23.72
CA ALA A 257 5.69 -14.99 25.11
C ALA A 257 4.29 -15.60 25.25
N SER A 258 3.38 -15.35 24.31
CA SER A 258 1.96 -15.75 24.40
C SER A 258 1.80 -17.24 24.72
N GLN A 259 1.17 -17.53 25.86
CA GLN A 259 0.84 -18.89 26.27
C GLN A 259 -0.46 -19.36 25.62
N LYS A 260 -1.38 -18.43 25.34
CA LYS A 260 -2.63 -18.74 24.63
C LYS A 260 -2.35 -19.19 23.19
N LEU A 261 -1.45 -18.51 22.47
CA LEU A 261 -1.02 -18.94 21.12
C LEU A 261 -0.41 -20.35 21.16
N LYS A 262 0.46 -20.66 22.13
CA LYS A 262 1.04 -22.00 22.29
C LYS A 262 -0.06 -23.06 22.50
N LYS A 263 -1.08 -22.76 23.30
CA LYS A 263 -2.21 -23.69 23.51
C LYS A 263 -3.06 -23.88 22.24
N ILE A 264 -3.26 -22.83 21.44
CA ILE A 264 -3.93 -22.94 20.13
C ILE A 264 -3.13 -23.84 19.18
N LEU A 265 -1.80 -23.67 19.11
CA LEU A 265 -0.92 -24.53 18.30
C LEU A 265 -0.90 -25.98 18.79
N GLU A 266 -0.97 -26.21 20.10
CA GLU A 266 -1.11 -27.55 20.70
C GLU A 266 -2.43 -28.24 20.30
N ILE A 267 -3.55 -27.51 20.30
CA ILE A 267 -4.86 -28.02 19.85
C ILE A 267 -4.82 -28.38 18.36
N ILE A 268 -4.19 -27.52 17.53
CA ILE A 268 -3.98 -27.79 16.10
C ILE A 268 -3.13 -29.04 15.89
N LEU A 269 -2.03 -29.19 16.66
CA LEU A 269 -1.16 -30.37 16.60
C LEU A 269 -1.90 -31.65 17.00
N ALA A 270 -2.71 -31.61 18.06
CA ALA A 270 -3.48 -32.76 18.52
C ALA A 270 -4.51 -33.23 17.48
N LEU A 271 -5.28 -32.31 16.90
CA LEU A 271 -6.24 -32.61 15.84
C LEU A 271 -5.55 -33.08 14.55
N GLY A 272 -4.47 -32.41 14.15
CA GLY A 272 -3.66 -32.80 12.99
C GLY A 272 -3.07 -34.20 13.14
N ASN A 273 -2.55 -34.56 14.31
CA ASN A 273 -2.07 -35.90 14.62
C ASN A 273 -3.19 -36.94 14.59
N TYR A 274 -4.35 -36.64 15.18
CA TYR A 274 -5.51 -37.54 15.15
C TYR A 274 -5.90 -37.87 13.70
N MET A 275 -6.04 -36.86 12.85
CA MET A 275 -6.41 -36.99 11.44
C MET A 275 -5.38 -37.74 10.58
N ASN A 276 -4.09 -37.61 10.87
CA ASN A 276 -3.00 -38.15 10.04
C ASN A 276 -2.40 -39.47 10.55
N SER A 277 -2.65 -39.84 11.80
CA SER A 277 -2.07 -40.98 12.52
C SER A 277 -1.95 -42.27 11.69
N SER A 278 -3.03 -42.70 11.04
CA SER A 278 -3.11 -43.95 10.27
C SER A 278 -2.35 -43.96 8.94
N LYS A 279 -1.97 -42.80 8.39
CA LYS A 279 -1.32 -42.68 7.08
C LYS A 279 0.09 -42.09 7.11
N ARG A 280 0.37 -41.25 8.11
CA ARG A 280 1.62 -40.47 8.21
C ARG A 280 2.27 -40.55 9.60
N GLY A 281 1.69 -41.32 10.52
CA GLY A 281 2.14 -41.37 11.91
C GLY A 281 1.79 -40.11 12.70
N ALA A 282 2.36 -40.01 13.91
CA ALA A 282 2.26 -38.82 14.76
C ALA A 282 3.54 -37.98 14.66
N VAL A 283 3.39 -36.66 14.74
CA VAL A 283 4.50 -35.68 14.71
C VAL A 283 4.49 -34.82 15.98
N TYR A 284 5.65 -34.27 16.33
CA TYR A 284 5.82 -33.42 17.52
C TYR A 284 5.64 -31.91 17.24
N GLY A 285 5.45 -31.53 15.97
CA GLY A 285 5.31 -30.13 15.55
C GLY A 285 5.07 -30.02 14.04
N PHE A 286 4.80 -28.82 13.57
CA PHE A 286 4.55 -28.50 12.15
C PHE A 286 5.16 -27.15 11.76
N LYS A 287 5.43 -26.96 10.47
CA LYS A 287 5.89 -25.68 9.90
C LYS A 287 4.78 -24.64 9.90
N LEU A 288 5.07 -23.37 10.15
CA LEU A 288 4.04 -22.32 10.31
C LEU A 288 3.12 -22.19 9.10
N GLN A 289 3.64 -22.43 7.90
CA GLN A 289 2.87 -22.44 6.65
C GLN A 289 1.66 -23.40 6.66
N SER A 290 1.66 -24.43 7.51
CA SER A 290 0.53 -25.35 7.69
C SER A 290 -0.72 -24.68 8.27
N LEU A 291 -0.61 -23.49 8.88
CA LEU A 291 -1.77 -22.75 9.40
C LEU A 291 -2.73 -22.31 8.29
N ASP A 292 -2.22 -22.01 7.09
CA ASP A 292 -3.07 -21.65 5.94
C ASP A 292 -3.96 -22.85 5.51
N LEU A 293 -3.48 -24.10 5.67
CA LEU A 293 -4.22 -25.32 5.31
C LEU A 293 -5.47 -25.59 6.18
N LEU A 294 -5.61 -24.90 7.31
CA LEU A 294 -6.79 -24.99 8.19
C LEU A 294 -8.03 -24.34 7.55
N LEU A 295 -7.84 -23.46 6.57
CA LEU A 295 -8.89 -22.85 5.77
C LEU A 295 -9.34 -23.77 4.64
N ASP A 296 -8.41 -24.51 4.02
CA ASP A 296 -8.68 -25.40 2.89
C ASP A 296 -9.31 -26.73 3.31
N THR A 297 -8.99 -27.22 4.51
CA THR A 297 -9.50 -28.49 5.02
C THR A 297 -10.96 -28.35 5.42
N LYS A 298 -11.89 -28.92 4.63
CA LYS A 298 -13.35 -28.80 4.86
C LYS A 298 -13.97 -30.04 5.49
N SER A 299 -15.12 -29.85 6.14
CA SER A 299 -16.04 -30.91 6.57
C SER A 299 -16.59 -31.70 5.37
N THR A 300 -17.10 -32.92 5.62
CA THR A 300 -17.69 -33.79 4.59
C THR A 300 -18.83 -33.11 3.80
N ASP A 301 -19.65 -32.32 4.48
CA ASP A 301 -20.74 -31.52 3.89
C ASP A 301 -20.27 -30.18 3.27
N ARG A 302 -18.96 -29.90 3.36
CA ARG A 302 -18.27 -28.67 2.91
C ARG A 302 -18.78 -27.36 3.53
N LYS A 303 -19.64 -27.40 4.56
CA LYS A 303 -20.22 -26.21 5.22
C LYS A 303 -19.29 -25.55 6.25
N LEU A 304 -18.24 -26.24 6.69
CA LEU A 304 -17.29 -25.76 7.69
C LEU A 304 -15.85 -26.06 7.25
N THR A 305 -14.90 -25.27 7.74
CA THR A 305 -13.46 -25.59 7.66
C THR A 305 -12.96 -26.14 8.99
N LEU A 306 -11.79 -26.78 8.98
CA LEU A 306 -11.13 -27.24 10.20
C LEU A 306 -10.88 -26.08 11.18
N LEU A 307 -10.60 -24.88 10.67
CA LEU A 307 -10.48 -23.67 11.49
C LEU A 307 -11.78 -23.31 12.24
N HIS A 308 -12.95 -23.46 11.61
CA HIS A 308 -14.24 -23.26 12.28
C HIS A 308 -14.47 -24.29 13.39
N TYR A 309 -14.11 -25.56 13.14
CA TYR A 309 -14.20 -26.60 14.15
C TYR A 309 -13.28 -26.30 15.34
N ILE A 310 -12.02 -25.89 15.07
CA ILE A 310 -11.07 -25.47 16.10
C ILE A 310 -11.62 -24.28 16.92
N ALA A 311 -12.16 -23.25 16.26
CA ALA A 311 -12.73 -22.08 16.94
C ALA A 311 -13.86 -22.47 17.90
N ASN A 312 -14.78 -23.36 17.48
CA ASN A 312 -15.82 -23.89 18.37
C ASN A 312 -15.25 -24.70 19.55
N VAL A 313 -14.30 -25.61 19.29
CA VAL A 313 -13.65 -26.41 20.35
C VAL A 313 -12.92 -25.52 21.36
N VAL A 314 -12.22 -24.47 20.90
CA VAL A 314 -11.58 -23.49 21.77
C VAL A 314 -12.62 -22.75 22.60
N LYS A 315 -13.70 -22.26 21.99
CA LYS A 315 -14.76 -21.53 22.69
C LYS A 315 -15.47 -22.36 23.75
N GLU A 316 -15.71 -23.64 23.49
CA GLU A 316 -16.46 -24.54 24.38
C GLU A 316 -15.59 -25.24 25.44
N LYS A 317 -14.32 -25.55 25.14
CA LYS A 317 -13.44 -26.34 26.03
C LYS A 317 -12.27 -25.55 26.60
N TYR A 318 -11.87 -24.46 25.96
CA TYR A 318 -10.72 -23.63 26.34
C TYR A 318 -11.04 -22.12 26.29
N PRO A 319 -12.14 -21.64 26.90
CA PRO A 319 -12.58 -20.25 26.77
C PRO A 319 -11.49 -19.23 27.15
N GLN A 320 -10.59 -19.58 28.07
CA GLN A 320 -9.45 -18.76 28.49
C GLN A 320 -8.42 -18.49 27.38
N VAL A 321 -8.43 -19.24 26.27
CA VAL A 321 -7.53 -19.02 25.11
C VAL A 321 -8.23 -18.56 23.84
N SER A 322 -9.57 -18.38 23.86
CA SER A 322 -10.34 -17.84 22.72
C SER A 322 -9.75 -16.53 22.19
N ILE A 323 -9.56 -15.56 23.09
CA ILE A 323 -8.95 -14.26 22.83
C ILE A 323 -7.40 -14.30 22.83
N PHE A 324 -6.77 -15.35 22.30
CA PHE A 324 -5.31 -15.43 22.19
C PHE A 324 -4.72 -14.28 21.35
N HIS A 325 -5.47 -13.82 20.36
CA HIS A 325 -5.06 -12.77 19.43
C HIS A 325 -4.78 -11.43 20.13
N ASN A 326 -5.40 -11.17 21.30
CA ASN A 326 -5.12 -9.98 22.11
C ASN A 326 -3.73 -10.00 22.76
N GLU A 327 -3.02 -11.14 22.77
CA GLU A 327 -1.62 -11.21 23.22
C GLU A 327 -0.63 -10.90 22.10
N LEU A 328 -1.07 -10.84 20.82
CA LEU A 328 -0.21 -10.72 19.64
C LEU A 328 -0.15 -9.26 19.17
N HIS A 329 0.83 -8.52 19.68
CA HIS A 329 0.92 -7.07 19.52
C HIS A 329 1.80 -6.68 18.33
N TYR A 330 1.46 -5.59 17.62
CA TYR A 330 2.25 -5.02 16.51
C TYR A 330 2.55 -5.93 15.30
N VAL A 331 2.04 -7.16 15.26
CA VAL A 331 2.33 -8.17 14.22
C VAL A 331 2.06 -7.65 12.80
N GLU A 332 0.95 -6.94 12.57
CA GLU A 332 0.63 -6.34 11.27
C GLU A 332 1.63 -5.24 10.85
N LYS A 333 2.11 -4.44 11.81
CA LYS A 333 3.12 -3.40 11.55
C LYS A 333 4.48 -4.03 11.27
N ALA A 334 4.88 -5.03 12.06
CA ALA A 334 6.13 -5.76 11.86
C ALA A 334 6.17 -6.54 10.53
N ALA A 335 5.02 -7.02 10.05
CA ALA A 335 4.88 -7.66 8.74
C ALA A 335 5.20 -6.72 7.55
N ALA A 336 5.09 -5.41 7.72
CA ALA A 336 5.44 -4.42 6.70
C ALA A 336 6.91 -3.95 6.75
N VAL A 337 7.68 -4.33 7.78
CA VAL A 337 9.04 -3.83 7.99
C VAL A 337 10.07 -4.64 7.20
N SER A 338 10.89 -3.94 6.40
CA SER A 338 12.12 -4.51 5.83
C SER A 338 13.27 -4.32 6.82
N LEU A 339 13.44 -5.28 7.74
CA LEU A 339 14.45 -5.18 8.81
C LEU A 339 15.88 -5.06 8.25
N GLU A 340 16.20 -5.73 7.15
CA GLU A 340 17.51 -5.62 6.50
C GLU A 340 17.83 -4.18 6.08
N ASN A 341 16.87 -3.50 5.42
CA ASN A 341 17.03 -2.09 5.04
C ASN A 341 17.17 -1.19 6.27
N VAL A 342 16.32 -1.38 7.29
CA VAL A 342 16.38 -0.62 8.55
C VAL A 342 17.76 -0.78 9.22
N LEU A 343 18.36 -1.97 9.20
CA LEU A 343 19.71 -2.19 9.73
C LEU A 343 20.82 -1.55 8.87
N LEU A 344 20.64 -1.43 7.56
CA LEU A 344 21.56 -0.71 6.68
C LEU A 344 21.48 0.80 6.94
N ASP A 345 20.26 1.35 7.08
CA ASP A 345 20.05 2.78 7.36
C ASP A 345 20.66 3.18 8.73
N VAL A 346 20.51 2.34 9.76
CA VAL A 346 21.16 2.56 11.07
C VAL A 346 22.70 2.56 10.96
N LYS A 347 23.28 1.71 10.11
CA LYS A 347 24.73 1.71 9.84
C LYS A 347 25.18 2.95 9.08
N GLU A 348 24.38 3.45 8.13
CA GLU A 348 24.69 4.70 7.44
C GLU A 348 24.59 5.92 8.37
N LEU A 349 23.63 5.94 9.30
CA LEU A 349 23.59 6.96 10.36
C LEU A 349 24.81 6.89 11.28
N GLN A 350 25.29 5.69 11.62
CA GLN A 350 26.56 5.52 12.34
C GLN A 350 27.74 6.10 11.56
N ARG A 351 27.88 5.73 10.27
CA ARG A 351 28.95 6.20 9.38
C ARG A 351 28.93 7.73 9.23
N GLY A 352 27.73 8.32 9.14
CA GLY A 352 27.53 9.77 9.12
C GLY A 352 28.00 10.46 10.41
N MET A 353 27.68 9.89 11.57
CA MET A 353 28.13 10.41 12.87
C MET A 353 29.65 10.31 13.03
N GLU A 354 30.26 9.19 12.63
CA GLU A 354 31.72 9.01 12.64
C GLU A 354 32.44 10.00 11.72
N LEU A 355 31.89 10.26 10.52
CA LEU A 355 32.40 11.27 9.60
C LEU A 355 32.31 12.68 10.22
N THR A 356 31.20 12.99 10.88
CA THR A 356 30.94 14.27 11.55
C THR A 356 31.91 14.50 12.72
N LYS A 357 32.12 13.48 13.56
CA LYS A 357 33.13 13.49 14.64
C LYS A 357 34.55 13.69 14.11
N ARG A 358 34.92 13.01 13.01
CA ARG A 358 36.23 13.17 12.37
C ARG A 358 36.42 14.59 11.84
N GLU A 359 35.40 15.17 11.20
CA GLU A 359 35.46 16.55 10.69
C GLU A 359 35.63 17.58 11.80
N TYR A 360 34.89 17.43 12.90
CA TYR A 360 35.03 18.26 14.08
C TYR A 360 36.44 18.14 14.69
N SER A 361 36.95 16.91 14.87
CA SER A 361 38.30 16.67 15.41
C SER A 361 39.42 17.32 14.58
N MET A 362 39.27 17.37 13.26
CA MET A 362 40.27 17.96 12.36
C MET A 362 40.32 19.49 12.40
N HIS A 363 39.23 20.17 12.78
CA HIS A 363 39.12 21.65 12.69
C HIS A 363 38.83 22.34 14.03
N GLY A 364 38.47 21.60 15.09
CA GLY A 364 38.40 22.01 16.50
C GLY A 364 37.36 23.08 16.90
N HIS A 365 36.93 23.92 15.97
CA HIS A 365 36.30 25.22 16.28
C HIS A 365 34.85 25.36 15.80
N ASN A 366 34.28 24.38 15.07
CA ASN A 366 32.89 24.44 14.66
C ASN A 366 31.95 24.04 15.80
N THR A 367 31.29 25.03 16.41
CA THR A 367 30.35 24.84 17.52
C THR A 367 29.10 24.07 17.12
N MET A 368 28.56 24.28 15.90
CA MET A 368 27.37 23.56 15.43
C MET A 368 27.63 22.04 15.40
N LEU A 369 28.76 21.59 14.82
CA LEU A 369 29.09 20.17 14.79
C LEU A 369 29.30 19.60 16.21
N LYS A 370 29.95 20.36 17.11
CA LYS A 370 30.13 19.97 18.52
C LYS A 370 28.78 19.73 19.20
N ASP A 371 27.88 20.70 19.08
CA ASP A 371 26.56 20.66 19.72
C ASP A 371 25.71 19.55 19.10
N PHE A 372 25.72 19.40 17.76
CA PHE A 372 25.02 18.31 17.08
C PHE A 372 25.47 16.93 17.57
N ILE A 373 26.78 16.68 17.67
CA ILE A 373 27.33 15.42 18.18
C ILE A 373 26.83 15.18 19.61
N ALA A 374 27.02 16.15 20.51
CA ALA A 374 26.66 16.01 21.92
C ALA A 374 25.16 15.73 22.14
N HIS A 375 24.27 16.35 21.36
CA HIS A 375 22.82 16.17 21.50
C HIS A 375 22.29 14.87 20.87
N ASN A 376 23.02 14.27 19.93
CA ASN A 376 22.49 13.18 19.09
C ASN A 376 23.26 11.86 19.19
N GLU A 377 24.49 11.85 19.71
CA GLU A 377 25.27 10.63 19.95
C GLU A 377 24.51 9.59 20.79
N ASN A 378 23.91 10.01 21.90
CA ASN A 378 23.11 9.11 22.75
C ASN A 378 21.85 8.60 22.05
N LYS A 379 21.24 9.38 21.15
CA LYS A 379 20.07 8.95 20.35
C LYS A 379 20.46 7.88 19.33
N LEU A 380 21.58 8.10 18.63
CA LEU A 380 22.14 7.12 17.70
C LEU A 380 22.51 5.83 18.43
N LYS A 381 23.20 5.92 19.57
CA LYS A 381 23.55 4.74 20.37
C LYS A 381 22.32 3.94 20.76
N LYS A 382 21.27 4.60 21.28
CA LYS A 382 20.00 3.94 21.58
C LYS A 382 19.39 3.29 20.33
N LEU A 383 19.43 3.95 19.16
CA LEU A 383 18.92 3.37 17.91
C LEU A 383 19.72 2.13 17.48
N GLN A 384 21.03 2.11 17.68
CA GLN A 384 21.88 0.94 17.43
C GLN A 384 21.58 -0.22 18.40
N ASP A 385 21.37 0.10 19.69
CA ASP A 385 20.98 -0.87 20.71
C ASP A 385 19.58 -1.45 20.40
N ASP A 386 18.58 -0.61 20.10
CA ASP A 386 17.24 -1.02 19.66
C ASP A 386 17.30 -1.86 18.37
N ALA A 387 18.18 -1.51 17.42
CA ALA A 387 18.38 -2.26 16.17
C ALA A 387 18.94 -3.67 16.41
N LYS A 388 19.90 -3.80 17.34
CA LYS A 388 20.42 -5.09 17.78
C LYS A 388 19.35 -5.92 18.48
N ILE A 389 18.60 -5.32 19.42
CA ILE A 389 17.51 -5.99 20.14
C ILE A 389 16.41 -6.46 19.17
N ALA A 390 16.07 -5.67 18.15
CA ALA A 390 15.12 -6.06 17.11
C ALA A 390 15.57 -7.29 16.31
N GLN A 391 16.84 -7.32 15.87
CA GLN A 391 17.39 -8.47 15.15
C GLN A 391 17.47 -9.71 16.04
N ASP A 392 18.01 -9.58 17.26
CA ASP A 392 18.17 -10.71 18.18
C ASP A 392 16.79 -11.29 18.58
N ALA A 393 15.81 -10.44 18.92
CA ALA A 393 14.45 -10.87 19.25
C ALA A 393 13.73 -11.53 18.06
N PHE A 394 13.90 -10.99 16.85
CA PHE A 394 13.35 -11.58 15.63
C PHE A 394 13.97 -12.94 15.33
N ASP A 395 15.30 -13.05 15.37
CA ASP A 395 16.04 -14.28 15.17
C ASP A 395 15.61 -15.38 16.15
N GLU A 396 15.44 -15.04 17.42
CA GLU A 396 14.94 -15.96 18.44
C GLU A 396 13.48 -16.37 18.19
N ALA A 397 12.61 -15.46 17.77
CA ALA A 397 11.22 -15.78 17.46
C ALA A 397 11.12 -16.72 16.25
N VAL A 398 11.83 -16.43 15.16
CA VAL A 398 11.85 -17.28 13.95
C VAL A 398 12.35 -18.69 14.27
N LYS A 399 13.45 -18.81 15.04
CA LYS A 399 13.98 -20.10 15.51
C LYS A 399 13.03 -20.82 16.45
N PHE A 400 12.34 -20.11 17.34
CA PHE A 400 11.39 -20.67 18.30
C PHE A 400 10.21 -21.38 17.61
N PHE A 401 9.74 -20.85 16.48
CA PHE A 401 8.71 -21.50 15.65
C PHE A 401 9.29 -22.47 14.59
N GLY A 402 10.58 -22.82 14.69
CA GLY A 402 11.22 -23.84 13.85
C GLY A 402 11.55 -23.39 12.42
N GLU A 403 11.56 -22.09 12.15
CA GLU A 403 11.95 -21.50 10.85
C GLU A 403 13.41 -20.99 10.89
N ASN A 404 13.96 -20.58 9.73
CA ASN A 404 15.36 -20.16 9.60
C ASN A 404 15.44 -18.64 9.38
N SER A 405 16.02 -17.92 10.35
CA SER A 405 16.14 -16.45 10.31
C SER A 405 16.93 -15.91 9.11
N LYS A 406 17.83 -16.72 8.51
CA LYS A 406 18.58 -16.33 7.31
C LYS A 406 17.76 -16.36 6.02
N THR A 407 16.63 -17.06 6.00
CA THR A 407 15.79 -17.26 4.80
C THR A 407 14.36 -16.76 4.97
N THR A 408 13.99 -16.30 6.16
CA THR A 408 12.62 -15.94 6.52
C THR A 408 12.60 -14.53 7.11
N PRO A 409 12.48 -13.47 6.27
CA PRO A 409 12.40 -12.09 6.73
C PRO A 409 11.06 -11.78 7.43
N PRO A 410 10.94 -10.65 8.16
CA PRO A 410 9.69 -10.24 8.82
C PRO A 410 8.47 -10.22 7.89
N SER A 411 8.67 -9.79 6.65
CA SER A 411 7.69 -9.73 5.57
C SER A 411 7.22 -11.08 5.01
N VAL A 412 7.79 -12.19 5.49
CA VAL A 412 7.31 -13.55 5.24
C VAL A 412 6.80 -14.19 6.53
N PHE A 413 7.51 -14.00 7.63
CA PHE A 413 7.22 -14.61 8.93
C PHE A 413 5.95 -14.08 9.61
N PHE A 414 5.85 -12.77 9.84
CA PHE A 414 4.70 -12.18 10.55
C PHE A 414 3.37 -12.28 9.78
N PRO A 415 3.30 -12.16 8.44
CA PRO A 415 2.07 -12.36 7.68
C PRO A 415 1.35 -13.68 7.93
N VAL A 416 2.05 -14.76 8.29
CA VAL A 416 1.40 -16.04 8.63
C VAL A 416 0.50 -15.88 9.85
N PHE A 417 0.99 -15.21 10.90
CA PHE A 417 0.19 -14.90 12.09
C PHE A 417 -0.93 -13.90 11.78
N VAL A 418 -0.70 -12.89 10.94
CA VAL A 418 -1.75 -11.94 10.52
C VAL A 418 -2.91 -12.67 9.81
N ARG A 419 -2.60 -13.51 8.81
CA ARG A 419 -3.61 -14.31 8.10
C ARG A 419 -4.33 -15.25 9.05
N PHE A 420 -3.60 -15.97 9.89
CA PHE A 420 -4.18 -16.91 10.85
C PHE A 420 -5.13 -16.23 11.84
N VAL A 421 -4.73 -15.12 12.46
CA VAL A 421 -5.58 -14.36 13.40
C VAL A 421 -6.83 -13.82 12.70
N LYS A 422 -6.68 -13.24 11.51
CA LYS A 422 -7.82 -12.73 10.73
C LYS A 422 -8.81 -13.84 10.37
N ALA A 423 -8.30 -14.99 9.90
CA ALA A 423 -9.11 -16.15 9.55
C ALA A 423 -9.78 -16.79 10.77
N TYR A 424 -9.08 -16.85 11.91
CA TYR A 424 -9.64 -17.38 13.16
C TYR A 424 -10.81 -16.52 13.65
N ARG A 425 -10.63 -15.19 13.67
CA ARG A 425 -11.71 -14.26 14.06
C ARG A 425 -12.91 -14.34 13.12
N GLN A 426 -12.69 -14.43 11.80
CA GLN A 426 -13.79 -14.65 10.85
C GLN A 426 -14.53 -15.96 11.15
N ALA A 427 -13.80 -17.05 11.43
CA ALA A 427 -14.41 -18.34 11.76
C ALA A 427 -15.19 -18.31 13.09
N GLU A 428 -14.77 -17.52 14.10
CA GLU A 428 -15.55 -17.27 15.32
C GLU A 428 -16.85 -16.52 15.00
N GLU A 429 -16.78 -15.45 14.20
CA GLU A 429 -17.93 -14.63 13.81
C GLU A 429 -18.94 -15.46 12.96
N ASP A 430 -18.46 -16.25 12.01
CA ASP A 430 -19.26 -17.14 11.16
C ASP A 430 -19.95 -18.25 11.98
N ASN A 431 -19.25 -18.81 12.97
CA ASN A 431 -19.80 -19.80 13.91
C ASN A 431 -20.89 -19.19 14.80
N GLU A 432 -20.70 -17.96 15.30
CA GLU A 432 -21.73 -17.27 16.09
C GLU A 432 -22.97 -16.96 15.27
N GLN A 433 -22.81 -16.43 14.05
CA GLN A 433 -23.93 -16.13 13.17
C GLN A 433 -24.74 -17.40 12.88
N ARG A 434 -24.07 -18.51 12.59
CA ARG A 434 -24.71 -19.82 12.38
C ARG A 434 -25.47 -20.30 13.61
N LYS A 435 -24.86 -20.26 14.79
CA LYS A 435 -25.51 -20.68 16.04
C LYS A 435 -26.75 -19.84 16.36
N ARG A 436 -26.72 -18.52 16.09
CA ARG A 436 -27.90 -17.65 16.19
C ARG A 436 -28.97 -17.98 15.15
N GLN A 437 -28.60 -18.28 13.91
CA GLN A 437 -29.55 -18.69 12.86
C GLN A 437 -30.22 -20.03 13.20
N GLU A 438 -29.47 -21.01 13.70
CA GLU A 438 -29.98 -22.30 14.15
C GLU A 438 -30.94 -22.13 15.36
N GLN A 439 -30.60 -21.26 16.31
CA GLN A 439 -31.49 -20.91 17.44
C GLN A 439 -32.81 -20.26 16.96
N LEU A 440 -32.74 -19.24 16.10
CA LEU A 440 -33.91 -18.57 15.54
C LEU A 440 -34.78 -19.50 14.67
N MET A 441 -34.16 -20.47 14.00
CA MET A 441 -34.89 -21.49 13.22
C MET A 441 -35.59 -22.49 14.14
N MET A 442 -34.93 -22.92 15.22
CA MET A 442 -35.52 -23.80 16.24
C MET A 442 -36.68 -23.11 16.98
N GLU A 443 -36.51 -21.84 17.35
CA GLU A 443 -37.54 -21.02 17.98
C GLU A 443 -38.79 -20.90 17.09
N LYS A 444 -38.61 -20.59 15.80
CA LYS A 444 -39.72 -20.56 14.82
C LYS A 444 -40.40 -21.91 14.61
N LEU A 445 -39.67 -23.02 14.68
CA LEU A 445 -40.26 -24.35 14.60
C LEU A 445 -41.10 -24.65 15.83
N LEU A 446 -40.62 -24.32 17.03
CA LEU A 446 -41.37 -24.46 18.28
C LEU A 446 -42.62 -23.54 18.32
N GLU A 447 -42.52 -22.31 17.81
CA GLU A 447 -43.68 -21.43 17.63
C GLU A 447 -44.71 -22.02 16.65
N GLN A 448 -44.27 -22.59 15.52
CA GLN A 448 -45.15 -23.24 14.55
C GLN A 448 -45.84 -24.47 15.14
N GLU A 449 -45.11 -25.34 15.84
CA GLU A 449 -45.67 -26.50 16.54
C GLU A 449 -46.69 -26.07 17.60
N ALA A 450 -46.38 -25.06 18.42
CA ALA A 450 -47.32 -24.51 19.41
C ALA A 450 -48.59 -23.91 18.77
N MET A 451 -48.46 -23.19 17.65
CA MET A 451 -49.60 -22.67 16.89
C MET A 451 -50.44 -23.77 16.22
N GLU A 452 -49.85 -24.90 15.87
CA GLU A 452 -50.57 -26.08 15.38
C GLU A 452 -51.29 -26.84 16.50
N GLU A 453 -50.68 -26.97 17.69
CA GLU A 453 -51.31 -27.62 18.85
C GLU A 453 -52.49 -26.80 19.41
N ASP A 454 -52.38 -25.48 19.48
CA ASP A 454 -53.49 -24.61 19.91
C ASP A 454 -54.67 -24.68 18.90
N GLN A 455 -54.39 -24.72 17.59
CA GLN A 455 -55.42 -24.96 16.58
C GLN A 455 -56.05 -26.36 16.64
N LYS A 456 -55.30 -27.39 17.07
CA LYS A 456 -55.81 -28.77 17.22
C LYS A 456 -56.58 -28.98 18.53
N SER A 457 -56.43 -28.09 19.51
CA SER A 457 -57.01 -28.20 20.86
C SER A 457 -58.55 -28.21 20.86
N PRO A 458 -59.21 -29.02 21.73
CA PRO A 458 -60.67 -29.20 21.72
C PRO A 458 -61.45 -27.90 21.93
N SER A 459 -60.93 -26.99 22.75
CA SER A 459 -61.52 -25.68 23.02
C SER A 459 -61.63 -24.83 21.73
N HIS A 460 -60.54 -24.78 20.94
CA HIS A 460 -60.50 -24.00 19.71
C HIS A 460 -61.33 -24.64 18.58
N LYS A 461 -61.38 -25.98 18.49
CA LYS A 461 -62.30 -26.69 17.60
C LYS A 461 -63.77 -26.38 17.88
N ASN A 462 -64.19 -26.45 19.15
CA ASN A 462 -65.56 -26.14 19.54
C ASN A 462 -65.90 -24.66 19.23
N LYS A 463 -64.98 -23.73 19.51
CA LYS A 463 -65.16 -22.30 19.24
C LYS A 463 -65.30 -22.01 17.73
N ARG A 464 -64.53 -22.70 16.89
CA ARG A 464 -64.59 -22.61 15.42
C ARG A 464 -65.89 -23.19 14.85
N GLN A 465 -66.29 -24.38 15.30
CA GLN A 465 -67.59 -24.97 14.94
C GLN A 465 -68.77 -24.07 15.35
N GLN A 466 -68.68 -23.43 16.52
CA GLN A 466 -69.71 -22.51 17.00
C GLN A 466 -69.77 -21.23 16.14
N GLN A 467 -68.62 -20.69 15.69
CA GLN A 467 -68.57 -19.57 14.76
C GLN A 467 -69.09 -19.93 13.36
N GLU A 468 -68.71 -21.09 12.82
CA GLU A 468 -69.22 -21.60 11.52
C GLU A 468 -70.74 -21.83 11.57
N LEU A 469 -71.27 -22.37 12.68
CA LEU A 469 -72.71 -22.51 12.90
C LEU A 469 -73.43 -21.14 12.96
N ILE A 470 -72.86 -20.15 13.67
CA ILE A 470 -73.39 -18.78 13.70
C ILE A 470 -73.37 -18.13 12.31
N GLN A 471 -72.32 -18.38 11.51
CA GLN A 471 -72.20 -17.84 10.17
C GLN A 471 -73.19 -18.48 9.19
N GLU A 472 -73.43 -19.78 9.28
CA GLU A 472 -74.45 -20.49 8.50
C GLU A 472 -75.88 -20.08 8.93
N LEU A 473 -76.13 -19.85 10.23
CA LEU A 473 -77.39 -19.30 10.73
C LEU A 473 -77.64 -17.87 10.19
N ARG A 474 -76.63 -17.01 10.19
CA ARG A 474 -76.72 -15.67 9.55
C ARG A 474 -76.98 -15.78 8.04
N ARG A 475 -76.32 -16.71 7.34
CA ARG A 475 -76.54 -16.96 5.90
C ARG A 475 -77.96 -17.44 5.60
N LYS A 476 -78.59 -18.20 6.52
CA LYS A 476 -80.01 -18.59 6.43
C LYS A 476 -80.96 -17.42 6.74
N GLN A 477 -80.69 -16.61 7.78
CA GLN A 477 -81.50 -15.42 8.08
C GLN A 477 -81.53 -14.40 6.93
N VAL A 478 -80.40 -14.17 6.25
CA VAL A 478 -80.33 -13.30 5.06
C VAL A 478 -81.15 -13.84 3.88
N LYS A 479 -81.51 -15.14 3.88
CA LYS A 479 -82.31 -15.76 2.82
C LYS A 479 -83.82 -15.67 3.06
N ASP A 480 -84.27 -15.53 4.31
CA ASP A 480 -85.69 -15.39 4.68
C ASP A 480 -86.17 -13.93 4.81
N SER A 481 -85.27 -12.96 5.02
CA SER A 481 -85.67 -11.54 5.00
C SER A 481 -85.90 -11.03 3.58
N ARG A 482 -87.10 -11.26 3.03
CA ARG A 482 -87.55 -10.61 1.79
C ARG A 482 -88.99 -10.07 1.92
N HIS A 483 -89.10 -8.73 1.84
CA HIS A 483 -90.31 -7.89 1.86
C HIS A 483 -91.00 -7.70 3.23
N VAL A 484 -90.99 -6.46 3.76
CA VAL A 484 -92.19 -5.59 3.88
C VAL A 484 -91.74 -4.11 3.81
N TYR A 485 -92.64 -3.30 3.26
CA TYR A 485 -92.65 -1.89 2.83
C TYR A 485 -92.03 -0.77 3.71
N GLU A 486 -91.90 0.40 3.08
CA GLU A 486 -91.27 1.66 3.55
C GLU A 486 -92.30 2.81 3.71
N GLY A 487 -92.05 3.74 4.66
CA GLY A 487 -92.75 5.02 4.82
C GLY A 487 -93.98 5.02 5.77
N LYS A 488 -94.25 6.07 6.57
CA LYS A 488 -93.58 7.37 6.83
C LYS A 488 -93.90 7.85 8.25
N ASP A 489 -93.00 8.64 8.86
CA ASP A 489 -93.22 10.00 9.41
C ASP A 489 -92.23 10.36 10.54
N GLY A 490 -91.56 11.51 10.38
CA GLY A 490 -90.34 11.87 11.10
C GLY A 490 -90.57 12.56 12.45
N ALA A 491 -91.23 11.90 13.40
CA ALA A 491 -91.39 12.42 14.77
C ALA A 491 -90.18 12.13 15.70
N ILE A 492 -89.25 11.26 15.28
CA ILE A 492 -88.18 10.73 16.14
C ILE A 492 -86.88 11.56 16.07
N GLU A 493 -86.56 12.17 14.92
CA GLU A 493 -85.33 12.98 14.73
C GLU A 493 -85.33 14.25 15.61
N ASP A 494 -86.50 14.89 15.80
CA ASP A 494 -86.65 16.05 16.68
C ASP A 494 -86.36 15.72 18.16
N ILE A 495 -86.72 14.52 18.61
CA ILE A 495 -86.48 14.08 20.01
C ILE A 495 -84.98 13.89 20.28
N ILE A 496 -84.23 13.41 19.30
CA ILE A 496 -82.77 13.20 19.41
C ILE A 496 -82.01 14.55 19.50
N THR A 497 -82.58 15.62 18.93
CA THR A 497 -81.96 16.94 18.94
C THR A 497 -82.09 17.63 20.30
N VAL A 498 -83.18 17.39 21.04
CA VAL A 498 -83.40 17.95 22.39
C VAL A 498 -82.52 17.31 23.47
N LEU A 499 -82.07 16.07 23.29
CA LEU A 499 -81.26 15.35 24.28
C LEU A 499 -79.75 15.70 24.27
N LYS A 500 -79.28 16.54 23.35
CA LYS A 500 -77.85 16.91 23.24
C LYS A 500 -77.45 18.20 23.97
N THR A 501 -78.40 18.93 24.58
CA THR A 501 -78.18 20.34 24.96
C THR A 501 -78.13 20.65 26.47
N VAL A 502 -78.18 19.66 27.39
CA VAL A 502 -78.01 19.92 28.83
C VAL A 502 -77.19 18.82 29.53
N PRO A 503 -76.04 19.12 30.15
CA PRO A 503 -75.35 18.19 31.03
C PRO A 503 -75.87 18.35 32.47
N PHE A 504 -76.42 17.29 33.07
CA PHE A 504 -76.83 17.32 34.47
C PHE A 504 -76.16 16.20 35.29
N THR A 505 -75.35 16.61 36.27
CA THR A 505 -74.70 15.76 37.26
C THR A 505 -75.58 15.64 38.51
N ALA A 506 -75.61 14.46 39.17
CA ALA A 506 -75.43 14.33 40.63
C ALA A 506 -75.80 12.94 41.23
N ARG A 507 -74.80 12.33 41.88
CA ARG A 507 -74.81 11.82 43.28
C ARG A 507 -75.62 10.55 43.73
N THR A 508 -74.83 9.69 44.40
CA THR A 508 -75.06 9.00 45.71
C THR A 508 -75.99 7.78 45.88
N ALA A 509 -75.38 6.65 46.29
CA ALA A 509 -75.58 5.97 47.59
C ALA A 509 -74.34 5.07 47.91
N LYS A 510 -73.57 5.28 49.00
CA LYS A 510 -73.56 4.53 50.30
C LYS A 510 -73.52 2.99 50.14
N ARG A 511 -72.66 2.16 50.78
CA ARG A 511 -72.14 2.11 52.19
C ARG A 511 -71.05 0.98 52.29
N GLY A 512 -70.05 0.90 53.19
CA GLY A 512 -69.49 1.88 54.14
C GLY A 512 -68.84 1.30 55.44
N SER A 513 -67.63 0.69 55.40
CA SER A 513 -66.82 0.27 56.59
C SER A 513 -65.30 0.45 56.33
N ARG A 514 -64.57 1.38 56.97
CA ARG A 514 -64.11 1.56 58.38
C ARG A 514 -62.74 0.92 58.67
N PHE A 515 -61.96 1.62 59.52
CA PHE A 515 -60.61 1.34 60.06
C PHE A 515 -59.41 1.65 59.13
N PHE A 516 -58.31 2.27 59.59
CA PHE A 516 -58.08 3.22 60.70
C PHE A 516 -56.66 3.87 60.53
N CYS A 517 -56.45 5.07 61.10
CA CYS A 517 -55.15 5.78 61.29
C CYS A 517 -54.21 6.14 60.09
N GLU A 518 -54.12 7.46 59.87
CA GLU A 518 -52.91 8.26 59.58
C GLU A 518 -51.83 8.15 60.71
N PRO A 519 -50.64 8.83 60.69
CA PRO A 519 -50.18 9.91 59.79
C PRO A 519 -48.71 9.78 59.26
N ALA A 520 -48.27 10.81 58.50
CA ALA A 520 -46.89 11.36 58.46
C ALA A 520 -45.72 10.47 57.94
N LEU A 521 -44.66 10.97 57.29
CA LEU A 521 -44.20 12.35 56.95
C LEU A 521 -43.17 12.24 55.79
N ASN A 522 -43.10 13.28 54.94
CA ASN A 522 -41.94 13.80 54.17
C ASN A 522 -41.07 12.87 53.27
N GLU A 523 -40.74 13.30 52.04
CA GLU A 523 -39.50 14.03 51.63
C GLU A 523 -38.20 13.28 51.98
N GLU A 524 -37.16 13.23 51.14
CA GLU A 524 -36.84 14.02 49.95
C GLU A 524 -35.96 13.23 48.97
N TYR A 525 -35.60 13.86 47.85
CA TYR A 525 -34.58 13.43 46.90
C TYR A 525 -33.23 13.09 47.57
N HIS A 526 -32.49 12.14 47.00
CA HIS A 526 -31.07 12.37 46.70
C HIS A 526 -30.52 11.38 45.65
N TYR A 527 -29.79 11.97 44.69
CA TYR A 527 -28.71 11.46 43.82
C TYR A 527 -28.45 9.94 43.70
#